data_AF-A5AZV9-F1
#
_entry.id   AF-A5AZV9-F1
#
_cell.length_a   1.000
_cell.length_b   1.000
_cell.length_c   1.000
_cell.angle_alpha   90.00
_cell.angle_beta   90.00
_cell.angle_gamma   90.00
#
_symmetry.space_group_name_H-M   'P 1'
#
loop_
_entity.id
_entity.type
_entity.pdbx_description
1 polymer ?
#
loop_
_entity_poly.entity_id
_entity_poly.type
_entity_poly.pdbx_seq_one_letter_code
_entity_poly.pdbx_strand_id
1 'polypeptide(L)'
;MYKAEIRNRANPHKKTKGYCKGVGYWECVEASMDRVLGGYSHVNDVDVKCNEAFLKTLFYERLWFWHRRVTKNFLIRYFNEVDLVKPTSHFLEVARETLASRKLMSSDMHKATNFYCVSLQDFTPKVGRYDVTWIQRCIRQLADDDFISFFKRAKVGLKLRGEAD
;
A
#
# COMPACT_ATOMS: atom_id res chain seq x y z
N MET A 1 -10.83 7.03 -19.48
CA MET A 1 -12.18 6.45 -19.62
C MET A 1 -12.88 6.22 -18.26
N TYR A 2 -12.29 5.52 -17.27
CA TYR A 2 -12.95 5.28 -15.97
C TYR A 2 -12.97 6.48 -14.98
N LYS A 3 -11.96 7.36 -15.00
CA LYS A 3 -11.87 8.52 -14.09
C LYS A 3 -13.07 9.48 -14.12
N ALA A 4 -13.77 9.59 -15.26
CA ALA A 4 -14.92 10.48 -15.39
C ALA A 4 -16.18 9.92 -14.68
N GLU A 5 -16.27 8.59 -14.51
CA GLU A 5 -17.44 7.93 -13.91
C GLU A 5 -17.42 8.00 -12.38
N ILE A 6 -16.24 7.96 -11.75
CA ILE A 6 -16.11 8.05 -10.27
C ILE A 6 -16.30 9.49 -9.76
N ARG A 7 -15.91 10.47 -10.57
CA ARG A 7 -15.86 11.89 -10.15
C ARG A 7 -17.26 12.52 -10.00
N ASN A 8 -18.32 11.86 -10.45
CA ASN A 8 -19.66 12.44 -10.53
C ASN A 8 -20.46 12.21 -9.24
N ARG A 9 -20.57 13.26 -8.43
CA ARG A 9 -20.97 13.33 -7.00
C ARG A 9 -22.40 12.90 -6.61
N ALA A 10 -23.22 12.35 -7.51
CA ALA A 10 -24.67 12.25 -7.23
C ALA A 10 -25.29 10.85 -7.29
N ASN A 11 -24.59 9.82 -7.81
CA ASN A 11 -25.21 8.52 -8.02
C ASN A 11 -24.35 7.36 -7.46
N PRO A 12 -24.76 6.77 -6.33
CA PRO A 12 -24.09 5.60 -5.73
C PRO A 12 -23.90 4.44 -6.72
N HIS A 13 -24.88 4.16 -7.57
CA HIS A 13 -24.77 3.08 -8.56
C HIS A 13 -23.70 3.34 -9.63
N LYS A 14 -23.52 4.61 -10.06
CA LYS A 14 -22.45 4.96 -11.02
C LYS A 14 -21.07 4.82 -10.37
N LYS A 15 -20.96 5.22 -9.11
CA LYS A 15 -19.74 5.08 -8.30
C LYS A 15 -19.36 3.61 -8.09
N THR A 16 -20.31 2.76 -7.68
CA THR A 16 -20.12 1.32 -7.54
C THR A 16 -19.76 0.65 -8.86
N LYS A 17 -20.52 0.91 -9.93
CA LYS A 17 -20.22 0.38 -11.27
C LYS A 17 -18.82 0.78 -11.72
N GLY A 18 -18.46 2.00 -11.38
CA GLY A 18 -17.11 2.48 -11.52
C GLY A 18 -16.10 1.56 -10.83
N TYR A 19 -16.19 1.42 -9.52
CA TYR A 19 -15.25 0.60 -8.75
C TYR A 19 -15.15 -0.82 -9.28
N CYS A 20 -16.28 -1.45 -9.64
CA CYS A 20 -16.30 -2.77 -10.27
C CYS A 20 -15.49 -2.81 -11.57
N LYS A 21 -15.59 -1.79 -12.45
CA LYS A 21 -14.75 -1.73 -13.67
C LYS A 21 -13.27 -1.57 -13.33
N GLY A 22 -12.94 -0.75 -12.33
CA GLY A 22 -11.56 -0.56 -11.89
C GLY A 22 -10.95 -1.85 -11.36
N VAL A 23 -11.66 -2.55 -10.48
CA VAL A 23 -11.25 -3.85 -9.94
C VAL A 23 -11.15 -4.89 -11.06
N GLY A 24 -12.17 -5.01 -11.91
CA GLY A 24 -12.16 -5.95 -13.03
C GLY A 24 -11.02 -5.72 -14.03
N TYR A 25 -10.63 -4.46 -14.28
CA TYR A 25 -9.42 -4.17 -15.06
C TYR A 25 -8.18 -4.79 -14.39
N TRP A 26 -8.00 -4.55 -13.09
CA TRP A 26 -6.84 -5.06 -12.36
C TRP A 26 -6.86 -6.58 -12.17
N GLU A 27 -8.02 -7.22 -12.15
CA GLU A 27 -8.15 -8.68 -12.12
C GLU A 27 -7.56 -9.35 -13.36
N CYS A 28 -7.66 -8.71 -14.53
CA CYS A 28 -7.11 -9.23 -15.79
C CYS A 28 -5.64 -8.81 -16.04
N VAL A 29 -5.08 -7.93 -15.21
CA VAL A 29 -3.68 -7.50 -15.34
C VAL A 29 -2.78 -8.53 -14.67
N GLU A 30 -1.81 -9.04 -15.42
CA GLU A 30 -0.82 -9.98 -14.89
C GLU A 30 -0.04 -9.36 -13.71
N ALA A 31 0.21 -10.17 -12.68
CA ALA A 31 0.98 -9.77 -11.50
C ALA A 31 2.50 -9.72 -11.72
N SER A 32 2.92 -9.02 -12.78
CA SER A 32 4.32 -8.72 -13.07
C SER A 32 4.64 -7.25 -12.80
N MET A 33 5.90 -6.96 -12.47
CA MET A 33 6.35 -5.60 -12.15
C MET A 33 6.13 -4.63 -13.31
N ASP A 34 6.30 -5.09 -14.55
CA ASP A 34 6.08 -4.28 -15.73
C ASP A 34 4.61 -3.90 -15.90
N ARG A 35 3.69 -4.85 -15.70
CA ARG A 35 2.26 -4.63 -15.84
C ARG A 35 1.68 -3.77 -14.71
N VAL A 36 2.14 -3.97 -13.48
CA VAL A 36 1.78 -3.11 -12.32
C VAL A 36 2.20 -1.65 -12.55
N LEU A 37 3.35 -1.45 -13.21
CA LEU A 37 3.85 -0.12 -13.53
C LEU A 37 3.35 0.42 -14.87
N GLY A 38 2.51 -0.33 -15.59
CA GLY A 38 1.95 0.08 -16.88
C GLY A 38 2.98 0.17 -18.01
N GLY A 39 3.98 -0.71 -18.03
CA GLY A 39 5.08 -0.72 -19.00
C GLY A 39 6.30 0.13 -18.60
N TYR A 40 6.30 0.69 -17.40
CA TYR A 40 7.38 1.54 -16.88
C TYR A 40 8.28 0.82 -15.87
N SER A 41 8.58 -0.45 -16.10
CA SER A 41 9.45 -1.26 -15.22
C SER A 41 10.82 -0.61 -14.97
N HIS A 42 11.39 0.08 -15.97
CA HIS A 42 12.67 0.81 -15.87
C HIS A 42 12.66 1.94 -14.82
N VAL A 43 11.50 2.46 -14.43
CA VAL A 43 11.38 3.53 -13.42
C VAL A 43 11.39 2.98 -11.99
N ASN A 44 11.21 1.66 -11.81
CA ASN A 44 11.10 1.03 -10.49
C ASN A 44 12.29 1.37 -9.58
N ASP A 45 13.50 1.28 -10.10
CA ASP A 45 14.71 1.49 -9.29
C ASP A 45 14.87 2.96 -8.87
N VAL A 46 14.47 3.89 -9.72
CA VAL A 46 14.48 5.32 -9.41
C VAL A 46 13.39 5.64 -8.38
N ASP A 47 12.18 5.12 -8.56
CA ASP A 47 11.05 5.29 -7.63
C ASP A 47 11.39 4.77 -6.23
N VAL A 48 11.97 3.57 -6.13
CA VAL A 48 12.42 2.99 -4.86
C VAL A 48 13.48 3.86 -4.18
N LYS A 49 14.49 4.33 -4.93
CA LYS A 49 15.55 5.19 -4.38
C LYS A 49 15.00 6.52 -3.87
N CYS A 50 14.09 7.15 -4.61
CA CYS A 50 13.45 8.39 -4.18
C CYS A 50 12.58 8.19 -2.93
N ASN A 51 11.79 7.12 -2.87
CA ASN A 51 10.98 6.80 -1.68
C ASN A 51 11.88 6.55 -0.46
N GLU A 52 13.01 5.87 -0.65
CA GLU A 52 14.00 5.62 0.40
C GLU A 52 14.61 6.91 0.92
N ALA A 53 15.03 7.81 0.03
CA ALA A 53 15.54 9.11 0.41
C ALA A 53 14.51 9.92 1.21
N PHE A 54 13.26 9.93 0.77
CA PHE A 54 12.17 10.60 1.48
C PHE A 54 11.92 10.01 2.88
N LEU A 55 11.82 8.69 3.01
CA LEU A 55 11.66 8.07 4.33
C LEU A 55 12.87 8.31 5.25
N LYS A 56 14.09 8.35 4.70
CA LYS A 56 15.28 8.72 5.46
C LYS A 56 15.20 10.13 6.04
N THR A 57 14.60 11.08 5.32
CA THR A 57 14.36 12.42 5.87
C THR A 57 13.30 12.42 6.98
N LEU A 58 12.28 11.58 6.88
CA LEU A 58 11.21 11.50 7.88
C LEU A 58 11.60 10.73 9.16
N PHE A 59 12.54 9.79 9.05
CA PHE A 59 12.96 8.90 10.14
C PHE A 59 14.44 9.08 10.52
N TYR A 60 15.02 10.25 10.29
CA TYR A 60 16.46 10.52 10.38
C TYR A 60 17.11 10.07 11.71
N GLU A 61 16.43 10.23 12.86
CA GLU A 61 16.95 9.78 14.17
C GLU A 61 16.84 8.26 14.39
N ARG A 62 15.95 7.56 13.67
CA ARG A 62 15.65 6.13 13.87
C ARG A 62 16.43 5.20 12.93
N LEU A 63 17.11 5.76 11.93
CA LEU A 63 17.67 5.03 10.78
C LEU A 63 19.19 4.84 10.79
N TRP A 64 19.95 5.46 11.71
CA TRP A 64 21.42 5.32 11.74
C TRP A 64 21.88 3.85 11.93
N PHE A 65 21.05 3.03 12.59
CA PHE A 65 21.32 1.60 12.80
C PHE A 65 21.05 0.71 11.56
N TRP A 66 20.35 1.23 10.54
CA TRP A 66 19.73 0.42 9.48
C TRP A 66 20.41 0.57 8.10
N HIS A 67 21.66 1.07 8.08
CA HIS A 67 22.33 1.58 6.88
C HIS A 67 22.86 0.52 5.87
N ARG A 68 22.55 -0.77 6.01
CA ARG A 68 23.07 -1.81 5.08
C ARG A 68 22.00 -2.81 4.66
N ARG A 69 21.30 -2.54 3.54
CA ARG A 69 20.94 -3.49 2.44
C ARG A 69 19.74 -2.98 1.61
N VAL A 70 19.90 -2.89 0.29
CA VAL A 70 18.90 -2.42 -0.70
C VAL A 70 18.66 -3.50 -1.76
N THR A 71 17.42 -4.00 -1.93
CA THR A 71 16.84 -4.62 -3.17
C THR A 71 15.49 -5.33 -2.91
N LYS A 72 14.39 -4.91 -3.54
CA LYS A 72 13.01 -5.46 -3.41
C LYS A 72 12.43 -5.46 -1.98
N ASN A 73 11.15 -5.12 -1.86
CA ASN A 73 10.34 -5.07 -0.63
C ASN A 73 10.79 -3.96 0.35
N PHE A 74 10.27 -2.76 0.09
CA PHE A 74 10.63 -1.51 0.77
C PHE A 74 10.17 -1.47 2.23
N LEU A 75 8.88 -1.63 2.52
CA LEU A 75 8.34 -1.41 3.87
C LEU A 75 8.68 -2.52 4.88
N ILE A 76 8.75 -3.78 4.45
CA ILE A 76 9.02 -4.91 5.36
C ILE A 76 10.43 -4.85 5.99
N ARG A 77 11.34 -4.02 5.47
CA ARG A 77 12.68 -3.82 6.04
C ARG A 77 12.71 -2.82 7.19
N TYR A 78 11.69 -1.98 7.30
CA TYR A 78 11.64 -0.88 8.28
C TYR A 78 10.63 -1.12 9.40
N PHE A 79 9.68 -2.04 9.20
CA PHE A 79 8.63 -2.36 10.16
C PHE A 79 8.64 -3.85 10.49
N ASN A 80 8.46 -4.18 11.77
CA ASN A 80 8.39 -5.57 12.24
C ASN A 80 7.16 -6.29 11.67
N GLU A 81 6.06 -5.55 11.54
CA GLU A 81 4.80 -6.05 11.00
C GLU A 81 4.30 -5.13 9.90
N VAL A 82 3.94 -5.71 8.76
CA VAL A 82 3.33 -5.00 7.64
C VAL A 82 2.01 -5.65 7.27
N ASP A 83 0.96 -4.84 7.17
CA ASP A 83 -0.32 -5.27 6.62
C ASP A 83 -0.45 -4.76 5.18
N LEU A 84 -0.96 -5.61 4.28
CA LEU A 84 -1.19 -5.27 2.88
C LEU A 84 -2.69 -5.22 2.60
N VAL A 85 -3.13 -4.18 1.89
CA VAL A 85 -4.52 -4.01 1.47
C VAL A 85 -4.56 -3.86 -0.05
N LYS A 86 -5.29 -4.74 -0.73
CA LYS A 86 -5.58 -4.63 -2.17
C LYS A 86 -6.94 -5.25 -2.47
N PRO A 87 -7.68 -4.73 -3.47
CA PRO A 87 -8.98 -5.30 -3.85
C PRO A 87 -8.88 -6.59 -4.68
N THR A 88 -7.67 -7.04 -5.02
CA THR A 88 -7.44 -8.12 -5.99
C THR A 88 -6.58 -9.22 -5.37
N SER A 89 -7.13 -10.43 -5.29
CA SER A 89 -6.54 -11.57 -4.57
C SER A 89 -5.23 -12.06 -5.18
N HIS A 90 -5.15 -12.19 -6.50
CA HIS A 90 -3.96 -12.75 -7.16
C HIS A 90 -2.69 -11.91 -6.89
N PHE A 91 -2.82 -10.57 -6.75
CA PHE A 91 -1.70 -9.72 -6.34
C PHE A 91 -1.28 -9.95 -4.89
N LEU A 92 -2.23 -10.28 -4.01
CA LEU A 92 -1.94 -10.60 -2.61
C LEU A 92 -1.29 -11.98 -2.48
N GLU A 93 -1.67 -12.94 -3.33
CA GLU A 93 -1.05 -14.26 -3.42
C GLU A 93 0.40 -14.16 -3.88
N VAL A 94 0.67 -13.48 -5.00
CA VAL A 94 2.05 -13.24 -5.48
C VAL A 94 2.88 -12.50 -4.44
N ALA A 95 2.29 -11.51 -3.75
CA ALA A 95 2.97 -10.82 -2.65
C ALA A 95 3.27 -11.79 -1.49
N ARG A 96 2.31 -12.64 -1.11
CA ARG A 96 2.49 -13.64 -0.04
C ARG A 96 3.60 -14.63 -0.38
N GLU A 97 3.65 -15.16 -1.60
CA GLU A 97 4.71 -16.06 -2.07
C GLU A 97 6.09 -15.39 -2.08
N THR A 98 6.16 -14.17 -2.60
CA THR A 98 7.39 -13.37 -2.64
C THR A 98 7.91 -13.03 -1.24
N LEU A 99 7.01 -12.87 -0.27
CA LEU A 99 7.37 -12.56 1.12
C LEU A 99 7.63 -13.83 1.95
N ALA A 100 6.96 -14.94 1.66
CA ALA A 100 7.16 -16.23 2.31
C ALA A 100 8.51 -16.86 1.92
N SER A 101 8.90 -16.80 0.65
CA SER A 101 10.21 -17.26 0.17
C SER A 101 11.39 -16.57 0.86
N ARG A 102 11.19 -15.36 1.41
CA ARG A 102 12.20 -14.65 2.21
C ARG A 102 12.33 -15.10 3.66
N LYS A 103 11.25 -15.59 4.29
CA LYS A 103 11.32 -16.07 5.68
C LYS A 103 12.36 -17.19 5.84
N LEU A 104 12.60 -17.95 4.76
CA LEU A 104 13.62 -18.99 4.73
C LEU A 104 15.07 -18.45 4.81
N MET A 105 15.29 -17.14 4.62
CA MET A 105 16.63 -16.54 4.41
C MET A 105 17.01 -15.45 5.43
N SER A 106 16.14 -15.06 6.36
CA SER A 106 16.42 -13.98 7.32
C SER A 106 15.68 -14.16 8.65
N SER A 107 16.40 -13.92 9.75
CA SER A 107 15.91 -13.83 11.15
C SER A 107 14.50 -13.23 11.27
N ASP A 108 13.66 -13.87 12.09
CA ASP A 108 12.20 -13.74 12.26
C ASP A 108 11.61 -12.34 12.58
N MET A 109 12.40 -11.27 12.49
CA MET A 109 12.01 -9.95 13.00
C MET A 109 11.02 -9.19 12.11
N HIS A 110 10.93 -9.51 10.82
CA HIS A 110 10.08 -8.78 9.87
C HIS A 110 9.10 -9.69 9.14
N LYS A 111 7.80 -9.46 9.31
CA LYS A 111 6.75 -10.26 8.68
C LYS A 111 5.64 -9.40 8.08
N ALA A 112 5.12 -9.86 6.94
CA ALA A 112 3.80 -9.44 6.49
C ALA A 112 2.75 -10.26 7.25
N THR A 113 1.91 -9.59 8.04
CA THR A 113 1.01 -10.25 8.99
C THR A 113 -0.36 -10.47 8.37
N ASN A 114 -0.99 -9.40 7.87
CA ASN A 114 -2.33 -9.46 7.31
C ASN A 114 -2.34 -9.07 5.82
N PHE A 115 -3.17 -9.76 5.05
CA PHE A 115 -3.43 -9.49 3.64
C PHE A 115 -4.93 -9.30 3.46
N TYR A 116 -5.37 -8.05 3.39
CA TYR A 116 -6.78 -7.68 3.26
C TYR A 116 -7.17 -7.56 1.79
N CYS A 117 -7.99 -8.51 1.32
CA CYS A 117 -8.58 -8.49 -0.03
C CYS A 117 -9.81 -7.59 -0.06
N VAL A 118 -9.63 -6.30 0.17
CA VAL A 118 -10.71 -5.30 0.21
C VAL A 118 -10.28 -4.03 -0.50
N SER A 119 -11.26 -3.27 -0.98
CA SER A 119 -11.03 -1.96 -1.58
C SER A 119 -10.80 -0.90 -0.50
N LEU A 120 -10.07 0.16 -0.82
CA LEU A 120 -9.72 1.20 0.16
C LEU A 120 -10.95 1.97 0.70
N GLN A 121 -12.00 2.13 -0.10
CA GLN A 121 -13.23 2.79 0.35
C GLN A 121 -13.93 2.00 1.46
N ASP A 122 -13.75 0.68 1.50
CA ASP A 122 -14.37 -0.22 2.48
C ASP A 122 -13.39 -0.61 3.61
N PHE A 123 -12.10 -0.33 3.44
CA PHE A 123 -11.09 -0.62 4.44
C PHE A 123 -11.15 0.36 5.61
N THR A 124 -11.14 -0.20 6.82
CA THR A 124 -11.06 0.55 8.08
C THR A 124 -9.87 0.04 8.90
N PRO A 125 -8.78 0.82 8.98
CA PRO A 125 -7.66 0.56 9.87
C PRO A 125 -8.12 0.38 11.33
N LYS A 126 -7.56 -0.62 12.03
CA LYS A 126 -7.76 -0.73 13.48
C LYS A 126 -7.18 0.50 14.19
N VAL A 127 -7.91 1.03 15.17
CA VAL A 127 -7.52 2.22 15.94
C VAL A 127 -6.13 2.03 16.55
N GLY A 128 -5.23 2.99 16.37
CA GLY A 128 -3.89 2.95 16.96
C GLY A 128 -3.01 1.76 16.53
N ARG A 129 -3.26 1.16 15.36
CA ARG A 129 -2.52 -0.02 14.90
C ARG A 129 -1.21 0.34 14.22
N TYR A 130 -1.19 1.42 13.45
CA TYR A 130 -0.13 1.70 12.48
C TYR A 130 0.77 2.85 12.93
N ASP A 131 2.09 2.62 12.92
CA ASP A 131 3.08 3.71 13.04
C ASP A 131 3.12 4.55 11.74
N VAL A 132 2.92 3.90 10.59
CA VAL A 132 2.89 4.52 9.27
C VAL A 132 1.79 3.91 8.42
N THR A 133 1.04 4.76 7.72
CA THR A 133 0.14 4.34 6.64
C THR A 133 0.72 4.78 5.30
N TRP A 134 1.20 3.84 4.49
CA TRP A 134 1.80 4.13 3.18
C TRP A 134 0.79 3.88 2.05
N ILE A 135 0.50 4.92 1.27
CA ILE A 135 -0.50 4.88 0.18
C ILE A 135 0.20 5.32 -1.11
N GLN A 136 0.40 4.40 -2.05
CA GLN A 136 1.12 4.70 -3.28
C GLN A 136 0.37 4.20 -4.50
N ARG A 137 0.23 5.09 -5.50
CA ARG A 137 -0.35 4.83 -6.83
C ARG A 137 -1.79 4.25 -6.87
N CYS A 138 -2.46 4.05 -5.73
CA CYS A 138 -3.85 3.58 -5.63
C CYS A 138 -4.87 4.70 -5.37
N ILE A 139 -4.41 5.86 -4.90
CA ILE A 139 -5.26 6.96 -4.43
C ILE A 139 -6.16 7.55 -5.53
N ARG A 140 -5.70 7.50 -6.78
CA ARG A 140 -6.41 7.99 -7.97
C ARG A 140 -7.61 7.11 -8.36
N GLN A 141 -7.77 5.96 -7.73
CA GLN A 141 -8.88 5.06 -7.95
C GLN A 141 -10.07 5.38 -7.05
N LEU A 142 -9.90 6.21 -6.02
CA LEU A 142 -10.97 6.63 -5.12
C LEU A 142 -11.72 7.85 -5.65
N ALA A 143 -13.02 7.91 -5.35
CA ALA A 143 -13.81 9.13 -5.42
C ALA A 143 -13.33 10.15 -4.38
N ASP A 144 -13.57 11.44 -4.62
CA ASP A 144 -13.12 12.51 -3.69
C ASP A 144 -13.66 12.33 -2.27
N ASP A 145 -14.91 11.90 -2.12
CA ASP A 145 -15.57 11.67 -0.83
C ASP A 145 -15.02 10.43 -0.11
N ASP A 146 -14.77 9.34 -0.85
CA ASP A 146 -14.12 8.15 -0.30
C ASP A 146 -12.66 8.40 0.03
N PHE A 147 -11.97 9.24 -0.74
CA PHE A 147 -10.63 9.71 -0.44
C PHE A 147 -10.62 10.45 0.90
N ILE A 148 -11.48 11.45 1.09
CA ILE A 148 -11.57 12.19 2.37
C ILE A 148 -11.95 11.24 3.51
N SER A 149 -12.94 10.37 3.29
CA SER A 149 -13.41 9.43 4.30
C SER A 149 -12.32 8.43 4.69
N PHE A 150 -11.56 7.93 3.72
CA PHE A 150 -10.45 7.03 3.96
C PHE A 150 -9.34 7.71 4.77
N PHE A 151 -8.96 8.96 4.47
CA PHE A 151 -7.96 9.68 5.26
C PHE A 151 -8.41 9.94 6.69
N LYS A 152 -9.71 10.22 6.91
CA LYS A 152 -10.28 10.33 8.26
C LYS A 152 -10.15 9.01 9.04
N ARG A 153 -10.45 7.87 8.41
CA ARG A 153 -10.29 6.54 9.04
C ARG A 153 -8.81 6.19 9.26
N ALA A 154 -7.94 6.49 8.29
CA ALA A 154 -6.51 6.27 8.39
C ALA A 154 -5.89 7.05 9.54
N LYS A 155 -6.31 8.31 9.75
CA LYS A 155 -5.87 9.12 10.89
C LYS A 155 -6.15 8.43 12.23
N VAL A 156 -7.34 7.85 12.39
CA VAL A 156 -7.72 7.12 13.62
C VAL A 156 -6.92 5.82 13.77
N GLY A 157 -6.55 5.20 12.64
CA GLY A 157 -5.70 4.01 12.63
C GLY A 157 -4.24 4.24 13.00
N LEU A 158 -3.78 5.50 13.00
CA LEU A 158 -2.42 5.83 13.40
C LEU A 158 -2.30 5.75 14.92
N LYS A 159 -1.19 5.18 15.39
CA LYS A 159 -0.80 5.24 16.80
C LYS A 159 -0.70 6.71 17.21
N LEU A 160 -1.36 7.06 18.32
CA LEU A 160 -1.10 8.31 18.98
C LEU A 160 0.35 8.27 19.43
N ARG A 161 1.15 9.23 18.96
CA ARG A 161 2.55 9.36 19.38
C ARG A 161 2.51 9.94 20.80
N GLY A 162 2.42 9.05 21.78
CA GLY A 162 2.69 9.38 23.18
C GLY A 162 4.16 9.74 23.33
N GLU A 163 4.43 10.71 24.19
CA GLU A 163 5.75 11.08 24.67
C GLU A 163 6.55 9.83 25.07
N ALA A 164 7.86 9.88 24.88
CA ALA A 164 8.75 8.80 25.27
C ALA A 164 8.55 8.48 26.76
N ASP A 165 8.22 7.22 27.06
CA ASP A 165 8.53 6.61 28.34
C ASP A 165 9.97 6.09 28.30
#